data_AF-A0A936Q5D8-F1
#
_entry.id   AF-A0A936Q5D8-F1
#
_cell.length_a   1.000
_cell.length_b   1.000
_cell.length_c   1.000
_cell.angle_alpha   90.00
_cell.angle_beta   90.00
_cell.angle_gamma   90.00
#
_symmetry.space_group_name_H-M   'P 1'
#
loop_
_entity.id
_entity.type
_entity.pdbx_description
1 polymer ?
#
loop_
_entity_poly.entity_id
_entity_poly.type
_entity_poly.pdbx_seq_one_letter_code
_entity_poly.pdbx_strand_id
1 'polypeptide(L)'
;MTPDSGKSIRRDPARGPAARMARAVPVLATVALMAFAASAPGAGTALGTLTVKGKTTALKHVVAMRETDPDDPDRYWLVVLATDRAVELADRLPVRLRALAAEGKLKGVRILWAEGYDRVEAVPYHVDLEVSGMRGPQRPTLDLKAYDEKNLEAEVRSKMMGQDWHFQLRLESPVAKGGVFETEPEATVASLDTGPGASPEKAKKLELGRLGYEYTEEMFFHAVKDANVPAVKLFLDLGQSANAVESATGHVLVTATTFCAHEPKENRGEIVKILLAAGAHPKAADSNDASALLWASQSCPVDVVQALLAAGADVNARAKGSATPLMMAEIFDRQDVVRVLKAAGAKK
;
A
#
# COMPACT_ATOMS: atom_id res chain seq x y z
N MET A 1 -0.99 52.27 45.38
CA MET A 1 -0.99 50.85 44.96
C MET A 1 0.13 50.70 43.95
N THR A 2 1.27 50.09 44.18
CA THR A 2 1.95 49.44 45.32
C THR A 2 3.45 49.69 45.07
N PRO A 3 4.27 49.81 46.13
CA PRO A 3 5.61 50.40 46.04
C PRO A 3 6.73 49.35 45.95
N ASP A 4 7.94 49.85 45.65
CA ASP A 4 9.26 49.45 46.17
C ASP A 4 9.67 47.97 46.11
N SER A 5 10.89 47.58 45.75
CA SER A 5 12.19 48.16 46.11
C SER A 5 13.26 47.28 45.44
N GLY A 6 14.37 47.84 44.96
CA GLY A 6 15.61 47.87 45.75
C GLY A 6 16.60 46.82 45.25
N LYS A 7 17.53 47.19 44.36
CA LYS A 7 18.91 47.61 44.66
C LYS A 7 19.79 46.55 45.37
N SER A 8 20.75 46.06 44.58
CA SER A 8 22.21 46.22 44.79
C SER A 8 22.99 45.26 45.71
N ILE A 9 24.02 44.64 45.08
CA ILE A 9 25.45 44.55 45.49
C ILE A 9 25.78 43.70 46.75
N ARG A 10 26.59 42.63 46.57
CA ARG A 10 28.02 42.52 47.02
C ARG A 10 28.60 41.10 46.87
N ARG A 11 29.85 41.06 46.38
CA ARG A 11 30.87 40.01 46.58
C ARG A 11 31.38 40.06 48.03
N ASP A 12 31.84 38.95 48.59
CA ASP A 12 33.26 38.72 48.95
C ASP A 12 33.51 37.34 49.65
N PRO A 13 34.76 36.90 49.89
CA PRO A 13 35.20 35.51 49.73
C PRO A 13 35.83 34.95 51.03
N ALA A 14 36.69 33.95 50.88
CA ALA A 14 37.69 33.43 51.82
C ALA A 14 37.28 32.18 52.63
N ARG A 15 37.99 31.06 52.38
CA ARG A 15 39.10 30.56 53.21
C ARG A 15 39.62 29.21 52.68
N GLY A 16 40.92 29.11 52.42
CA GLY A 16 41.68 27.85 52.54
C GLY A 16 41.98 27.54 54.03
N PRO A 17 42.80 26.51 54.40
CA PRO A 17 43.91 25.94 53.61
C PRO A 17 44.11 24.40 53.67
N ALA A 18 45.02 23.94 52.79
CA ALA A 18 46.05 22.90 52.92
C ALA A 18 45.81 21.51 53.60
N ALA A 19 46.04 20.47 52.77
CA ALA A 19 46.94 19.32 52.95
C ALA A 19 46.73 18.27 54.06
N ARG A 20 46.53 17.01 53.62
CA ARG A 20 47.39 15.86 54.02
C ARG A 20 47.13 14.62 53.16
N MET A 21 48.21 14.06 52.59
CA MET A 21 48.27 12.71 52.04
C MET A 21 48.36 11.67 53.17
N ALA A 22 47.64 10.56 53.03
CA ALA A 22 47.97 9.29 53.69
C ALA A 22 47.61 8.12 52.75
N ARG A 23 48.51 7.13 52.68
CA ARG A 23 48.50 5.99 51.75
C ARG A 23 47.63 4.81 52.22
N ALA A 24 46.94 4.22 51.25
CA ALA A 24 46.67 2.80 50.93
C ALA A 24 46.36 1.74 52.03
N VAL A 25 45.23 1.04 51.82
CA VAL A 25 45.09 -0.44 51.87
C VAL A 25 44.05 -0.85 50.80
N PRO A 26 44.28 -1.89 49.97
CA PRO A 26 43.32 -2.32 48.96
C PRO A 26 42.33 -3.32 49.59
N VAL A 27 41.03 -3.10 49.37
CA VAL A 27 40.01 -4.15 49.55
C VAL A 27 39.51 -4.50 48.16
N LEU A 28 39.77 -5.75 47.77
CA LEU A 28 39.17 -6.36 46.58
C LEU A 28 37.65 -6.24 46.68
N ALA A 29 37.05 -5.39 45.85
CA ALA A 29 35.65 -5.47 45.50
C ALA A 29 35.59 -5.86 44.03
N THR A 30 35.26 -7.13 43.80
CA THR A 30 34.92 -7.70 42.50
C THR A 30 33.75 -6.90 41.93
N VAL A 31 34.02 -5.88 41.13
CA VAL A 31 32.98 -5.19 40.37
C VAL A 31 32.58 -6.12 39.24
N ALA A 32 31.46 -6.81 39.44
CA ALA A 32 30.74 -7.45 38.37
C ALA A 32 30.46 -6.39 37.30
N LEU A 33 31.11 -6.54 36.15
CA LEU A 33 30.85 -5.75 34.96
C LEU A 33 29.47 -6.15 34.43
N MET A 34 28.40 -5.66 35.07
CA MET A 34 27.11 -5.56 34.40
C MET A 34 27.28 -4.52 33.29
N ALA A 35 27.54 -5.01 32.08
CA ALA A 35 27.34 -4.23 30.89
C ALA A 35 25.85 -3.87 30.82
N PHE A 36 25.49 -2.72 31.39
CA PHE A 36 24.29 -2.02 30.98
C PHE A 36 24.51 -1.67 29.50
N ALA A 37 23.97 -2.49 28.62
CA ALA A 37 23.71 -2.07 27.26
C ALA A 37 22.76 -0.88 27.38
N ALA A 38 23.30 0.33 27.19
CA ALA A 38 22.50 1.52 27.07
C ALA A 38 21.51 1.26 25.93
N SER A 39 20.22 1.11 26.27
CA SER A 39 19.17 1.07 25.26
C SER A 39 19.25 2.38 24.48
N ALA A 40 19.41 2.28 23.16
CA ALA A 40 19.29 3.43 22.30
C ALA A 40 17.93 4.11 22.62
N PRO A 41 17.89 5.45 22.74
CA PRO A 41 16.66 6.16 23.07
C PRO A 41 15.55 5.78 22.06
N GLY A 42 14.39 5.40 22.58
CA GLY A 42 13.20 5.07 21.77
C GLY A 42 12.92 3.58 21.53
N ALA A 43 13.60 2.64 22.21
CA ALA A 43 13.30 1.21 22.11
C ALA A 43 12.15 0.81 23.05
N GLY A 44 11.03 0.37 22.48
CA GLY A 44 9.91 -0.24 23.20
C GLY A 44 10.01 -1.76 23.29
N THR A 45 9.01 -2.38 23.89
CA THR A 45 8.86 -3.85 23.94
C THR A 45 7.86 -4.29 22.88
N ALA A 46 8.28 -5.26 22.05
CA ALA A 46 7.40 -5.95 21.13
C ALA A 46 7.28 -7.40 21.54
N LEU A 47 6.05 -7.90 21.50
CA LEU A 47 5.73 -9.31 21.59
C LEU A 47 4.93 -9.66 20.34
N GLY A 48 5.63 -10.20 19.35
CA GLY A 48 5.02 -10.57 18.09
C GLY A 48 5.74 -11.67 17.35
N THR A 49 5.13 -12.12 16.27
CA THR A 49 5.67 -13.11 15.36
C THR A 49 5.56 -12.63 13.93
N LEU A 50 6.58 -12.95 13.15
CA LEU A 50 6.57 -12.87 11.69
C LEU A 50 6.75 -14.29 11.16
N THR A 51 5.74 -14.79 10.45
CA THR A 51 5.82 -16.08 9.76
C THR A 51 6.03 -15.83 8.28
N VAL A 52 7.06 -16.44 7.70
CA VAL A 52 7.38 -16.37 6.26
C VAL A 52 7.58 -17.79 5.75
N LYS A 53 6.81 -18.20 4.73
CA LYS A 53 6.87 -19.55 4.12
C LYS A 53 6.86 -20.67 5.16
N GLY A 54 6.01 -20.53 6.19
CA GLY A 54 5.88 -21.47 7.29
C GLY A 54 6.95 -21.38 8.40
N LYS A 55 7.98 -20.53 8.25
CA LYS A 55 8.99 -20.29 9.30
C LYS A 55 8.62 -19.08 10.14
N THR A 56 8.48 -19.28 11.44
CA THR A 56 8.11 -18.22 12.38
C THR A 56 9.34 -17.65 13.10
N THR A 57 9.43 -16.31 13.13
CA THR A 57 10.46 -15.54 13.84
C THR A 57 9.79 -14.68 14.90
N ALA A 58 10.33 -14.66 16.11
CA ALA A 58 9.87 -13.78 17.18
C ALA A 58 10.39 -12.35 16.95
N LEU A 59 9.50 -11.37 16.99
CA LEU A 59 9.83 -9.94 16.98
C LEU A 59 9.82 -9.44 18.42
N LYS A 60 11.00 -9.02 18.91
CA LYS A 60 11.24 -8.68 20.32
C LYS A 60 11.53 -7.20 20.55
N HIS A 61 11.90 -6.50 19.48
CA HIS A 61 12.30 -5.10 19.54
C HIS A 61 11.34 -4.27 18.71
N VAL A 62 10.92 -3.13 19.25
CA VAL A 62 10.11 -2.16 18.52
C VAL A 62 10.67 -0.76 18.70
N VAL A 63 10.55 0.03 17.65
CA VAL A 63 10.77 1.47 17.67
C VAL A 63 9.59 2.11 16.97
N ALA A 64 8.99 3.11 17.61
CA ALA A 64 7.95 3.95 17.02
C ALA A 64 8.49 5.36 16.77
N MET A 65 8.29 5.87 15.57
CA MET A 65 8.76 7.18 15.13
C MET A 65 7.61 7.94 14.46
N ARG A 66 7.47 9.22 14.81
CA ARG A 66 6.55 10.14 14.14
C ARG A 66 7.33 10.96 13.12
N GLU A 67 7.17 10.65 11.85
CA GLU A 67 7.90 11.24 10.71
C GLU A 67 6.99 12.24 9.97
N THR A 68 7.57 13.30 9.38
CA THR A 68 6.81 14.29 8.61
C THR A 68 6.67 13.84 7.16
N ASP A 69 5.47 14.00 6.57
CA ASP A 69 5.24 13.69 5.16
C ASP A 69 6.08 14.61 4.26
N PRO A 70 6.80 14.08 3.25
CA PRO A 70 7.66 14.88 2.38
C PRO A 70 6.88 15.89 1.52
N ASP A 71 5.62 15.59 1.19
CA ASP A 71 4.78 16.42 0.31
C ASP A 71 3.88 17.38 1.10
N ASP A 72 3.71 17.15 2.40
CA ASP A 72 2.78 17.89 3.27
C ASP A 72 3.35 18.04 4.70
N PRO A 73 3.99 19.18 5.04
CA PRO A 73 4.65 19.39 6.34
C PRO A 73 3.73 19.31 7.57
N ASP A 74 2.42 19.48 7.37
CA ASP A 74 1.43 19.39 8.44
C ASP A 74 0.90 17.96 8.64
N ARG A 75 1.31 17.02 7.78
CA ARG A 75 0.94 15.60 7.84
C ARG A 75 2.07 14.77 8.44
N TYR A 76 1.67 13.77 9.23
CA TYR A 76 2.59 12.89 9.94
C TYR A 76 2.31 11.42 9.63
N TRP A 77 3.39 10.66 9.61
CA TRP A 77 3.40 9.20 9.54
C TRP A 77 3.86 8.63 10.88
N LEU A 78 3.06 7.73 11.45
CA LEU A 78 3.53 6.83 12.47
C LEU A 78 4.21 5.64 11.80
N VAL A 79 5.50 5.51 12.06
CA VAL A 79 6.36 4.43 11.57
C VAL A 79 6.74 3.54 12.74
N VAL A 80 6.34 2.28 12.68
CA VAL A 80 6.67 1.28 13.71
C VAL A 80 7.55 0.20 13.11
N LEU A 81 8.78 0.08 13.59
CA LEU A 81 9.72 -0.96 13.16
C LEU A 81 9.80 -2.06 14.24
N ALA A 82 9.21 -3.21 13.97
CA ALA A 82 9.25 -4.39 14.84
C ALA A 82 10.19 -5.45 14.28
N THR A 83 11.19 -5.88 15.05
CA THR A 83 12.34 -6.65 14.56
C THR A 83 12.76 -7.74 15.54
N ASP A 84 13.47 -8.75 15.01
CA ASP A 84 14.02 -9.87 15.78
C ASP A 84 15.23 -9.48 16.65
N ARG A 85 15.83 -8.33 16.37
CA ARG A 85 16.99 -7.74 17.05
C ARG A 85 16.87 -6.22 17.16
N ALA A 86 17.62 -5.60 18.06
CA ALA A 86 17.74 -4.15 18.07
C ALA A 86 18.36 -3.60 16.76
N VAL A 87 17.83 -2.47 16.29
CA VAL A 87 18.31 -1.73 15.11
C VAL A 87 18.71 -0.32 15.52
N GLU A 88 19.98 0.01 15.28
CA GLU A 88 20.56 1.32 15.53
C GLU A 88 19.95 2.39 14.62
N LEU A 89 19.90 3.64 15.08
CA LEU A 89 19.25 4.74 14.35
C LEU A 89 19.75 4.86 12.89
N ALA A 90 21.05 4.71 12.66
CA ALA A 90 21.67 4.82 11.34
C ALA A 90 21.23 3.70 10.35
N ASP A 91 20.75 2.57 10.86
CA ASP A 91 20.31 1.43 10.06
C ASP A 91 18.77 1.35 9.92
N ARG A 92 18.02 2.31 10.47
CA ARG A 92 16.54 2.35 10.38
C ARG A 92 15.99 2.85 9.05
N LEU A 93 16.87 3.33 8.16
CA LEU A 93 16.47 3.76 6.82
C LEU A 93 16.05 2.55 5.97
N PRO A 94 14.99 2.69 5.14
CA PRO A 94 14.52 1.67 4.19
C PRO A 94 15.63 0.88 3.48
N VAL A 95 16.58 1.59 2.86
CA VAL A 95 17.69 1.00 2.09
C VAL A 95 18.60 0.13 2.98
N ARG A 96 18.84 0.55 4.22
CA ARG A 96 19.69 -0.18 5.18
C ARG A 96 18.99 -1.42 5.72
N LEU A 97 17.70 -1.29 6.06
CA LEU A 97 16.87 -2.41 6.49
C LEU A 97 16.79 -3.50 5.41
N ARG A 98 16.62 -3.12 4.15
CA ARG A 98 16.66 -4.03 2.99
C ARG A 98 17.98 -4.79 2.89
N ALA A 99 19.11 -4.08 2.96
CA ALA A 99 20.43 -4.71 2.88
C ALA A 99 20.65 -5.72 4.02
N LEU A 100 20.31 -5.35 5.25
CA LEU A 100 20.42 -6.24 6.41
C LEU A 100 19.52 -7.48 6.27
N ALA A 101 18.32 -7.32 5.72
CA ALA A 101 17.39 -8.42 5.49
C ALA A 101 17.89 -9.39 4.40
N ALA A 102 18.43 -8.85 3.30
CA ALA A 102 19.01 -9.65 2.20
C ALA A 102 20.22 -10.48 2.67
N GLU A 103 21.01 -9.93 3.60
CA GLU A 103 22.12 -10.65 4.25
C GLU A 103 21.64 -11.64 5.34
N GLY A 104 20.33 -11.75 5.59
CA GLY A 104 19.75 -12.59 6.64
C GLY A 104 20.06 -12.10 8.06
N LYS A 105 20.56 -10.87 8.21
CA LYS A 105 20.97 -10.26 9.49
C LYS A 105 19.84 -9.53 10.23
N LEU A 106 18.68 -9.41 9.59
CA LEU A 106 17.50 -8.76 10.12
C LEU A 106 16.24 -9.47 9.65
N LYS A 107 15.29 -9.65 10.57
CA LYS A 107 13.93 -10.07 10.27
C LYS A 107 12.96 -9.14 10.98
N GLY A 108 11.96 -8.65 10.28
CA GLY A 108 11.04 -7.71 10.88
C GLY A 108 9.93 -7.25 9.99
N VAL A 109 9.13 -6.33 10.51
CA VAL A 109 8.08 -5.63 9.79
C VAL A 109 8.13 -4.15 10.14
N ARG A 110 8.06 -3.29 9.13
CA ARG A 110 7.81 -1.86 9.29
C ARG A 110 6.34 -1.61 8.98
N ILE A 111 5.62 -1.03 9.94
CA ILE A 111 4.20 -0.70 9.84
C ILE A 111 4.11 0.81 9.63
N LEU A 112 3.30 1.21 8.65
CA LEU A 112 3.13 2.59 8.23
C LEU A 112 1.68 2.99 8.42
N TRP A 113 1.46 4.07 9.14
CA TRP A 113 0.13 4.63 9.33
C TRP A 113 0.17 6.15 9.19
N ALA A 114 -0.55 6.68 8.20
CA ALA A 114 -0.72 8.12 8.07
C ALA A 114 -1.75 8.58 9.10
N GLU A 115 -1.35 9.52 9.97
CA GLU A 115 -2.23 10.02 11.03
C GLU A 115 -3.52 10.61 10.43
N GLY A 116 -4.67 10.21 10.98
CA GLY A 116 -5.98 10.65 10.50
C GLY A 116 -6.56 9.84 9.33
N TYR A 117 -5.88 8.79 8.86
CA TYR A 117 -6.39 7.89 7.81
C TYR A 117 -6.66 6.48 8.35
N ASP A 118 -7.64 5.79 7.79
CA ASP A 118 -7.97 4.40 8.17
C ASP A 118 -7.00 3.36 7.59
N ARG A 119 -6.08 3.79 6.72
CA ARG A 119 -5.21 2.87 5.98
C ARG A 119 -3.90 2.64 6.72
N VAL A 120 -3.62 1.37 6.99
CA VAL A 120 -2.35 0.90 7.56
C VAL A 120 -1.68 0.00 6.53
N GLU A 121 -0.38 0.14 6.38
CA GLU A 121 0.44 -0.63 5.45
C GLU A 121 1.56 -1.35 6.22
N ALA A 122 2.07 -2.45 5.66
CA ALA A 122 3.17 -3.20 6.24
C ALA A 122 4.22 -3.57 5.20
N VAL A 123 5.48 -3.49 5.61
CA VAL A 123 6.68 -3.80 4.82
C VAL A 123 7.44 -4.89 5.56
N PRO A 124 7.46 -6.14 5.08
CA PRO A 124 8.21 -7.21 5.72
C PRO A 124 9.68 -7.17 5.29
N TYR A 125 10.58 -7.52 6.20
CA TYR A 125 12.01 -7.70 5.95
C TYR A 125 12.37 -9.13 6.33
N HIS A 126 12.70 -9.95 5.34
CA HIS A 126 13.10 -11.33 5.57
C HIS A 126 13.81 -11.90 4.34
N VAL A 127 14.92 -12.64 4.55
CA VAL A 127 15.71 -13.23 3.46
C VAL A 127 14.92 -14.17 2.55
N ASP A 128 13.97 -14.93 3.10
CA ASP A 128 13.15 -15.88 2.33
C ASP A 128 12.03 -15.22 1.50
N LEU A 129 11.83 -13.89 1.62
CA LEU A 129 10.83 -13.15 0.86
C LEU A 129 11.41 -12.64 -0.46
N GLU A 130 10.74 -12.95 -1.55
CA GLU A 130 11.10 -12.42 -2.88
C GLU A 130 10.97 -10.89 -2.94
N VAL A 131 10.05 -10.32 -2.16
CA VAL A 131 9.76 -8.88 -2.12
C VAL A 131 10.10 -8.24 -0.77
N SER A 132 11.18 -8.70 -0.12
CA SER A 132 11.66 -8.12 1.15
C SER A 132 11.91 -6.61 1.02
N GLY A 133 11.35 -5.83 1.95
CA GLY A 133 11.41 -4.38 1.96
C GLY A 133 10.45 -3.68 1.00
N MET A 134 9.50 -4.37 0.40
CA MET A 134 8.43 -3.74 -0.39
C MET A 134 7.14 -3.64 0.42
N ARG A 135 6.32 -2.61 0.13
CA ARG A 135 4.97 -2.51 0.70
C ARG A 135 4.17 -3.73 0.27
N GLY A 136 3.66 -4.47 1.25
CA GLY A 136 2.77 -5.59 0.98
C GLY A 136 1.41 -5.10 0.48
N PRO A 137 0.69 -5.88 -0.34
CA PRO A 137 -0.69 -5.59 -0.71
C PRO A 137 -1.66 -5.69 0.50
N GLN A 138 -1.16 -6.16 1.63
CA GLN A 138 -1.92 -6.42 2.85
C GLN A 138 -2.29 -5.11 3.54
N ARG A 139 -3.54 -5.04 3.98
CA ARG A 139 -4.03 -4.03 4.93
C ARG A 139 -4.10 -4.66 6.31
N PRO A 140 -3.04 -4.59 7.13
CA PRO A 140 -3.11 -5.03 8.51
C PRO A 140 -4.15 -4.21 9.28
N THR A 141 -4.72 -4.82 10.31
CA THR A 141 -5.54 -4.10 11.29
C THR A 141 -4.63 -3.49 12.34
N LEU A 142 -4.81 -2.20 12.65
CA LEU A 142 -4.19 -1.49 13.76
C LEU A 142 -5.28 -1.18 14.81
N ASP A 143 -5.18 -1.83 15.96
CA ASP A 143 -6.05 -1.58 17.12
C ASP A 143 -5.26 -0.76 18.15
N LEU A 144 -5.50 0.55 18.18
CA LEU A 144 -4.86 1.48 19.11
C LEU A 144 -5.50 1.36 20.50
N LYS A 145 -4.69 1.02 21.51
CA LYS A 145 -5.08 1.06 22.93
C LYS A 145 -4.75 2.41 23.56
N ALA A 146 -3.57 2.95 23.22
CA ALA A 146 -3.17 4.30 23.57
C ALA A 146 -2.26 4.86 22.46
N TYR A 147 -2.48 6.11 22.07
CA TYR A 147 -1.59 6.81 21.14
C TYR A 147 -1.56 8.31 21.42
N ASP A 148 -0.36 8.82 21.70
CA ASP A 148 -0.06 10.24 21.78
C ASP A 148 1.36 10.52 21.24
N GLU A 149 1.82 11.77 21.30
CA GLU A 149 3.15 12.16 20.80
C GLU A 149 4.34 11.52 21.52
N LYS A 150 4.09 10.81 22.63
CA LYS A 150 5.11 10.22 23.51
C LYS A 150 4.96 8.73 23.68
N ASN A 151 3.76 8.16 23.54
CA ASN A 151 3.46 6.77 23.85
C ASN A 151 2.58 6.14 22.78
N LEU A 152 2.88 4.88 22.48
CA LEU A 152 2.10 4.03 21.60
C LEU A 152 1.90 2.67 22.28
N GLU A 153 0.64 2.29 22.44
CA GLU A 153 0.21 0.93 22.80
C GLU A 153 -0.79 0.46 21.75
N ALA A 154 -0.45 -0.62 21.04
CA ALA A 154 -1.26 -1.11 19.95
C ALA A 154 -1.13 -2.60 19.72
N GLU A 155 -2.17 -3.17 19.09
CA GLU A 155 -2.10 -4.49 18.49
C GLU A 155 -2.22 -4.38 16.96
N VAL A 156 -1.30 -5.00 16.25
CA VAL A 156 -1.24 -5.01 14.79
C VAL A 156 -1.27 -6.44 14.29
N ARG A 157 -2.16 -6.75 13.35
CA ARG A 157 -2.33 -8.10 12.81
C ARG A 157 -2.52 -8.05 11.30
N SER A 158 -1.86 -8.97 10.57
CA SER A 158 -2.18 -9.22 9.17
C SER A 158 -3.05 -10.47 8.99
N LYS A 159 -3.75 -10.57 7.85
CA LYS A 159 -4.62 -11.72 7.54
C LYS A 159 -3.79 -12.91 7.04
N MET A 160 -4.19 -14.13 7.39
CA MET A 160 -3.42 -15.36 7.14
C MET A 160 -3.68 -16.02 5.76
N MET A 161 -4.77 -15.66 5.06
CA MET A 161 -5.28 -16.51 3.97
C MET A 161 -4.50 -16.33 2.65
N GLY A 162 -3.88 -17.42 2.17
CA GLY A 162 -3.25 -17.53 0.84
C GLY A 162 -1.87 -16.88 0.69
N GLN A 163 -1.16 -16.59 1.78
CA GLN A 163 -0.01 -15.67 1.75
C GLN A 163 1.31 -16.31 2.18
N ASP A 164 2.39 -15.87 1.55
CA ASP A 164 3.76 -16.26 1.88
C ASP A 164 4.23 -15.70 3.23
N TRP A 165 3.53 -14.70 3.79
CA TRP A 165 3.87 -14.18 5.11
C TRP A 165 2.68 -13.55 5.83
N HIS A 166 2.72 -13.64 7.17
CA HIS A 166 1.78 -12.97 8.06
C HIS A 166 2.47 -12.60 9.38
N PHE A 167 1.90 -11.66 10.12
CA PHE A 167 2.41 -11.25 11.43
C PHE A 167 1.31 -10.90 12.42
N GLN A 168 1.64 -11.04 13.69
CA GLN A 168 0.86 -10.52 14.81
C GLN A 168 1.82 -9.84 15.77
N LEU A 169 1.48 -8.64 16.20
CA LEU A 169 2.33 -7.81 17.04
C LEU A 169 1.50 -7.14 18.12
N ARG A 170 1.91 -7.29 19.37
CA ARG A 170 1.51 -6.38 20.46
C ARG A 170 2.73 -5.57 20.83
N LEU A 171 2.56 -4.26 20.95
CA LEU A 171 3.66 -3.35 21.15
C LEU A 171 3.31 -2.25 22.15
N GLU A 172 4.32 -1.90 22.93
CA GLU A 172 4.35 -0.71 23.77
C GLU A 172 5.67 0.00 23.49
N SER A 173 5.62 1.24 23.04
CA SER A 173 6.81 2.00 22.68
C SER A 173 6.65 3.47 22.98
N PRO A 174 7.70 4.15 23.49
CA PRO A 174 7.76 5.59 23.35
C PRO A 174 7.75 5.96 21.86
N VAL A 175 7.08 7.06 21.53
CA VAL A 175 7.06 7.63 20.17
C VAL A 175 8.16 8.67 20.10
N ALA A 176 9.20 8.37 19.32
CA ALA A 176 10.28 9.32 19.08
C ALA A 176 9.89 10.29 17.96
N LYS A 177 10.38 11.53 18.03
CA LYS A 177 10.32 12.44 16.88
C LYS A 177 11.24 11.91 15.79
N GLY A 178 10.65 11.58 14.64
CA GLY A 178 11.34 11.11 13.45
C GLY A 178 11.83 12.24 12.57
N GLY A 179 12.44 11.86 11.44
CA GLY A 179 12.85 12.78 10.38
C GLY A 179 11.74 13.00 9.35
N VAL A 180 12.15 13.20 8.10
CA VAL A 180 11.24 13.16 6.95
C VAL A 180 10.91 11.70 6.64
N PHE A 181 9.65 11.42 6.37
CA PHE A 181 9.19 10.09 6.00
C PHE A 181 9.82 9.68 4.67
N GLU A 182 10.61 8.61 4.71
CA GLU A 182 11.15 7.98 3.51
C GLU A 182 10.26 6.82 3.10
N THR A 183 9.72 6.91 1.90
CA THR A 183 9.07 5.77 1.27
C THR A 183 10.12 4.72 0.95
N GLU A 184 9.78 3.46 1.19
CA GLU A 184 10.49 2.35 0.56
C GLU A 184 10.59 2.66 -0.94
N PRO A 185 11.77 2.53 -1.58
CA PRO A 185 11.87 2.72 -3.02
C PRO A 185 10.79 1.87 -3.67
N GLU A 186 9.83 2.52 -4.32
CA GLU A 186 9.02 1.86 -5.34
C GLU A 186 10.03 1.17 -6.21
N ALA A 187 9.90 -0.13 -6.39
CA ALA A 187 10.96 -0.87 -7.02
C ALA A 187 11.11 -0.35 -8.45
N THR A 188 12.14 0.48 -8.64
CA THR A 188 12.53 0.94 -9.95
C THR A 188 12.90 -0.31 -10.71
N VAL A 189 12.35 -0.42 -11.92
CA VAL A 189 12.50 -1.55 -12.85
C VAL A 189 13.98 -1.95 -13.06
N ALA A 190 14.93 -1.11 -12.62
CA ALA A 190 16.37 -1.26 -12.80
C ALA A 190 17.18 -1.84 -11.62
N SER A 191 16.64 -2.01 -10.40
CA SER A 191 17.47 -2.41 -9.23
C SER A 191 17.15 -3.77 -8.60
N LEU A 192 16.14 -4.48 -9.10
CA LEU A 192 16.04 -5.90 -8.85
C LEU A 192 16.82 -6.60 -9.95
N ASP A 193 17.94 -7.18 -9.53
CA ASP A 193 18.75 -8.10 -10.31
C ASP A 193 17.86 -9.01 -11.15
N THR A 194 17.69 -8.65 -12.42
CA THR A 194 17.38 -9.58 -13.49
C THR A 194 18.65 -10.41 -13.68
N GLY A 195 18.94 -11.23 -12.68
CA GLY A 195 19.91 -12.30 -12.82
C GLY A 195 19.57 -13.02 -14.13
N PRO A 196 20.58 -13.45 -14.91
CA PRO A 196 20.36 -14.03 -16.24
C PRO A 196 19.44 -15.25 -16.11
N GLY A 197 18.12 -15.06 -16.31
CA GLY A 197 17.10 -16.07 -16.04
C GLY A 197 15.73 -15.60 -15.52
N ALA A 198 15.52 -14.34 -15.09
CA ALA A 198 14.17 -13.89 -14.71
C ALA A 198 13.28 -13.74 -15.95
N SER A 199 12.24 -14.57 -16.09
CA SER A 199 11.34 -14.51 -17.24
C SER A 199 10.57 -13.17 -17.25
N PRO A 200 10.30 -12.58 -18.44
CA PRO A 200 9.49 -11.36 -18.56
C PRO A 200 8.13 -11.43 -17.84
N GLU A 201 7.56 -12.63 -17.74
CA GLU A 201 6.33 -12.92 -17.00
C GLU A 201 6.46 -12.63 -15.50
N LYS A 202 7.58 -13.04 -14.88
CA LYS A 202 7.81 -12.83 -13.45
C LYS A 202 7.92 -11.35 -13.09
N ALA A 203 8.56 -10.56 -13.95
CA ALA A 203 8.67 -9.10 -13.79
C ALA A 203 7.29 -8.42 -13.85
N LYS A 204 6.45 -8.81 -14.81
CA LYS A 204 5.08 -8.28 -14.97
C LYS A 204 4.16 -8.63 -13.79
N LYS A 205 4.24 -9.86 -13.26
CA LYS A 205 3.47 -10.26 -12.06
C LYS A 205 3.89 -9.47 -10.83
N LEU A 206 5.19 -9.19 -10.69
CA LEU A 206 5.69 -8.35 -9.62
C LEU A 206 5.19 -6.90 -9.75
N GLU A 207 5.18 -6.35 -10.96
CA GLU A 207 4.63 -5.01 -11.23
C GLU A 207 3.14 -4.95 -10.91
N LEU A 208 2.39 -5.97 -11.29
CA LEU A 208 0.98 -6.11 -10.95
C LEU A 208 0.74 -6.11 -9.42
N GLY A 209 1.59 -6.83 -8.69
CA GLY A 209 1.59 -6.83 -7.22
C GLY A 209 1.82 -5.45 -6.60
N ARG A 210 2.66 -4.61 -7.21
CA ARG A 210 2.89 -3.22 -6.75
C ARG A 210 1.68 -2.33 -6.98
N LEU A 211 0.89 -2.60 -8.01
CA LEU A 211 -0.39 -1.95 -8.25
C LEU A 211 -1.49 -2.43 -7.28
N GLY A 212 -1.17 -3.39 -6.39
CA GLY A 212 -2.10 -3.94 -5.40
C GLY A 212 -2.93 -5.12 -5.91
N TYR A 213 -2.57 -5.73 -7.05
CA TYR A 213 -3.30 -6.83 -7.65
C TYR A 213 -2.46 -8.11 -7.68
N GLU A 214 -3.06 -9.22 -7.25
CA GLU A 214 -2.51 -10.55 -7.53
C GLU A 214 -2.85 -10.96 -8.96
N TYR A 215 -2.01 -11.77 -9.63
CA TYR A 215 -2.36 -12.30 -10.95
C TYR A 215 -3.40 -13.42 -10.85
N THR A 216 -4.66 -13.04 -10.69
CA THR A 216 -5.83 -13.94 -10.71
C THR A 216 -6.91 -13.37 -11.63
N GLU A 217 -7.84 -14.22 -12.08
CA GLU A 217 -8.99 -13.76 -12.88
C GLU A 217 -9.87 -12.80 -12.08
N GLU A 218 -10.12 -13.07 -10.81
CA GLU A 218 -10.88 -12.18 -9.93
C GLU A 218 -10.24 -10.78 -9.87
N MET A 219 -8.93 -10.69 -9.64
CA MET A 219 -8.24 -9.41 -9.55
C MET A 219 -8.19 -8.65 -10.89
N PHE A 220 -8.30 -9.36 -12.01
CA PHE A 220 -8.47 -8.71 -13.31
C PHE A 220 -9.78 -7.91 -13.38
N PHE A 221 -10.89 -8.49 -12.90
CA PHE A 221 -12.16 -7.76 -12.78
C PHE A 221 -12.08 -6.58 -11.82
N HIS A 222 -11.36 -6.72 -10.69
CA HIS A 222 -11.12 -5.60 -9.79
C HIS A 222 -10.34 -4.47 -10.45
N ALA A 223 -9.26 -4.76 -11.17
CA ALA A 223 -8.50 -3.74 -11.90
C ALA A 223 -9.36 -2.98 -12.92
N VAL A 224 -10.29 -3.67 -13.60
CA VAL A 224 -11.27 -3.05 -14.51
C VAL A 224 -12.29 -2.20 -13.74
N LYS A 225 -12.83 -2.69 -12.63
CA LYS A 225 -13.80 -1.96 -11.77
C LYS A 225 -13.18 -0.68 -11.20
N ASP A 226 -11.93 -0.76 -10.76
CA ASP A 226 -11.12 0.34 -10.21
C ASP A 226 -10.64 1.34 -11.28
N ALA A 227 -10.88 1.05 -12.57
CA ALA A 227 -10.38 1.83 -13.70
C ALA A 227 -8.85 2.00 -13.72
N ASN A 228 -8.11 0.96 -13.31
CA ASN A 228 -6.65 0.95 -13.29
C ASN A 228 -6.08 0.48 -14.63
N VAL A 229 -5.85 1.43 -15.54
CA VAL A 229 -5.33 1.19 -16.89
C VAL A 229 -4.00 0.40 -16.90
N PRO A 230 -2.97 0.76 -16.09
CA PRO A 230 -1.73 -0.01 -16.04
C PRO A 230 -1.93 -1.48 -15.65
N ALA A 231 -2.74 -1.75 -14.63
CA ALA A 231 -3.01 -3.11 -14.16
C ALA A 231 -3.71 -3.94 -15.24
N VAL A 232 -4.74 -3.37 -15.90
CA VAL A 232 -5.46 -4.04 -17.00
C VAL A 232 -4.50 -4.42 -18.13
N LYS A 233 -3.60 -3.51 -18.54
CA LYS A 233 -2.59 -3.82 -19.57
C LYS A 233 -1.70 -4.98 -19.14
N LEU A 234 -1.20 -4.97 -17.91
CA LEU A 234 -0.36 -6.04 -17.36
C LEU A 234 -1.06 -7.39 -17.30
N PHE A 235 -2.34 -7.44 -16.88
CA PHE A 235 -3.12 -8.66 -16.88
C PHE A 235 -3.21 -9.28 -18.28
N LEU A 236 -3.56 -8.48 -19.29
CA LEU A 236 -3.65 -8.93 -20.68
C LEU A 236 -2.28 -9.39 -21.22
N ASP A 237 -1.23 -8.64 -20.90
CA ASP A 237 0.16 -8.91 -21.24
C ASP A 237 0.73 -10.19 -20.62
N LEU A 238 0.14 -10.63 -19.51
CA LEU A 238 0.44 -11.88 -18.82
C LEU A 238 -0.39 -13.06 -19.34
N GLY A 239 -1.26 -12.81 -20.33
CA GLY A 239 -2.09 -13.81 -20.98
C GLY A 239 -3.50 -13.93 -20.40
N GLN A 240 -3.93 -12.99 -19.56
CA GLN A 240 -5.30 -13.01 -19.06
C GLN A 240 -6.27 -12.75 -20.22
N SER A 241 -7.36 -13.52 -20.27
CA SER A 241 -8.30 -13.45 -21.38
C SER A 241 -9.07 -12.14 -21.38
N ALA A 242 -9.04 -11.40 -22.49
CA ALA A 242 -9.95 -10.26 -22.72
C ALA A 242 -11.44 -10.68 -22.80
N ASN A 243 -11.71 -11.98 -22.74
CA ASN A 243 -13.04 -12.59 -22.73
C ASN A 243 -13.37 -13.30 -21.40
N ALA A 244 -12.58 -13.05 -20.35
CA ALA A 244 -12.84 -13.55 -19.00
C ALA A 244 -14.27 -13.27 -18.54
N VAL A 245 -14.82 -14.16 -17.69
CA VAL A 245 -16.21 -14.10 -17.22
C VAL A 245 -16.27 -14.27 -15.70
N GLU A 246 -16.98 -13.38 -15.01
CA GLU A 246 -17.30 -13.52 -13.59
C GLU A 246 -18.79 -13.74 -13.35
N SER A 247 -19.14 -14.25 -12.17
CA SER A 247 -20.53 -14.53 -11.79
C SER A 247 -21.42 -13.29 -11.64
N ALA A 248 -20.84 -12.14 -11.26
CA ALA A 248 -21.60 -10.93 -10.93
C ALA A 248 -22.00 -10.11 -12.16
N THR A 249 -21.08 -9.88 -13.09
CA THR A 249 -21.30 -9.01 -14.28
C THR A 249 -21.14 -9.73 -15.62
N GLY A 250 -20.70 -11.00 -15.62
CA GLY A 250 -20.41 -11.75 -16.83
C GLY A 250 -19.07 -11.35 -17.44
N HIS A 251 -19.07 -11.03 -18.73
CA HIS A 251 -17.84 -10.73 -19.47
C HIS A 251 -17.14 -9.45 -18.99
N VAL A 252 -15.80 -9.47 -18.96
CA VAL A 252 -14.98 -8.31 -18.56
C VAL A 252 -15.25 -7.03 -19.38
N LEU A 253 -15.58 -7.18 -20.67
CA LEU A 253 -15.98 -6.05 -21.51
C LEU A 253 -17.28 -5.41 -21.02
N VAL A 254 -18.24 -6.23 -20.58
CA VAL A 254 -19.50 -5.74 -20.03
C VAL A 254 -19.24 -5.00 -18.72
N THR A 255 -18.42 -5.57 -17.83
CA THR A 255 -17.97 -4.91 -16.58
C THR A 255 -17.40 -3.52 -16.85
N ALA A 256 -16.52 -3.38 -17.85
CA ALA A 256 -15.91 -2.10 -18.20
C ALA A 256 -16.95 -1.04 -18.65
N THR A 257 -18.02 -1.47 -19.32
CA THR A 257 -19.09 -0.57 -19.80
C THR A 257 -20.16 -0.23 -18.76
N THR A 258 -20.41 -1.08 -17.77
CA THR A 258 -21.45 -0.85 -16.74
C THR A 258 -21.16 0.36 -15.86
N PHE A 259 -19.88 0.67 -15.61
CA PHE A 259 -19.48 1.70 -14.65
C PHE A 259 -19.00 3.00 -15.27
N CYS A 260 -19.16 3.22 -16.57
CA CYS A 260 -18.67 4.41 -17.27
C CYS A 260 -19.10 5.76 -16.65
N ALA A 261 -20.23 5.81 -15.94
CA ALA A 261 -20.69 7.01 -15.25
C ALA A 261 -19.83 7.43 -14.04
N HIS A 262 -18.95 6.56 -13.52
CA HIS A 262 -18.20 6.78 -12.28
C HIS A 262 -16.77 7.28 -12.56
N GLU A 263 -16.35 8.36 -11.88
CA GLU A 263 -15.03 9.00 -12.01
C GLU A 263 -13.85 8.06 -11.66
N PRO A 264 -12.66 8.21 -12.30
CA PRO A 264 -12.35 9.11 -13.41
C PRO A 264 -12.85 8.55 -14.76
N LYS A 265 -13.69 9.32 -15.47
CA LYS A 265 -14.38 8.89 -16.70
C LYS A 265 -13.44 8.51 -17.86
N GLU A 266 -12.27 9.15 -17.91
CA GLU A 266 -11.30 8.99 -19.00
C GLU A 266 -10.70 7.57 -19.04
N ASN A 267 -10.35 7.02 -17.87
CA ASN A 267 -9.71 5.71 -17.77
C ASN A 267 -10.65 4.57 -18.20
N ARG A 268 -11.95 4.68 -17.92
CA ARG A 268 -12.92 3.62 -18.28
C ARG A 268 -13.07 3.50 -19.79
N GLY A 269 -13.15 4.63 -20.49
CA GLY A 269 -13.20 4.64 -21.95
C GLY A 269 -11.93 4.05 -22.58
N GLU A 270 -10.76 4.34 -21.99
CA GLU A 270 -9.50 3.71 -22.42
C GLU A 270 -9.51 2.20 -22.19
N ILE A 271 -9.96 1.71 -21.04
CA ILE A 271 -10.04 0.27 -20.73
C ILE A 271 -10.92 -0.47 -21.74
N VAL A 272 -12.08 0.08 -22.11
CA VAL A 272 -12.93 -0.56 -23.14
C VAL A 272 -12.18 -0.69 -24.46
N LYS A 273 -11.45 0.35 -24.89
CA LYS A 273 -10.66 0.31 -26.13
C LYS A 273 -9.50 -0.69 -26.04
N ILE A 274 -8.83 -0.78 -24.88
CA ILE A 274 -7.76 -1.76 -24.63
C ILE A 274 -8.32 -3.20 -24.72
N LEU A 275 -9.44 -3.48 -24.07
CA LEU A 275 -10.07 -4.80 -24.10
C LEU A 275 -10.47 -5.20 -25.53
N LEU A 276 -11.07 -4.27 -26.29
CA LEU A 276 -11.41 -4.50 -27.70
C LEU A 276 -10.17 -4.76 -28.56
N ALA A 277 -9.10 -3.98 -28.36
CA ALA A 277 -7.82 -4.19 -29.06
C ALA A 277 -7.16 -5.54 -28.70
N ALA A 278 -7.39 -6.04 -27.49
CA ALA A 278 -6.96 -7.35 -27.03
C ALA A 278 -7.90 -8.51 -27.44
N GLY A 279 -8.93 -8.24 -28.26
CA GLY A 279 -9.81 -9.26 -28.81
C GLY A 279 -11.02 -9.61 -27.95
N ALA A 280 -11.45 -8.70 -27.06
CA ALA A 280 -12.73 -8.85 -26.37
C ALA A 280 -13.90 -8.96 -27.35
N HIS A 281 -14.82 -9.87 -27.09
CA HIS A 281 -15.97 -10.13 -27.94
C HIS A 281 -16.93 -8.93 -27.92
N PRO A 282 -17.13 -8.23 -29.04
CA PRO A 282 -17.93 -7.00 -29.09
C PRO A 282 -19.43 -7.26 -28.86
N LYS A 283 -19.86 -8.53 -28.94
CA LYS A 283 -21.23 -8.99 -28.68
C LYS A 283 -21.40 -9.59 -27.27
N ALA A 284 -20.42 -9.42 -26.40
CA ALA A 284 -20.52 -9.84 -25.01
C ALA A 284 -21.72 -9.20 -24.31
N ALA A 285 -22.39 -10.00 -23.48
CA ALA A 285 -23.58 -9.61 -22.73
C ALA A 285 -23.56 -10.20 -21.31
N ASP A 286 -24.22 -9.53 -20.37
CA ASP A 286 -24.41 -10.06 -19.02
C ASP A 286 -25.51 -11.14 -18.96
N SER A 287 -25.82 -11.61 -17.75
CA SER A 287 -26.87 -12.60 -17.49
C SER A 287 -28.29 -12.11 -17.80
N ASN A 288 -28.49 -10.80 -18.04
CA ASN A 288 -29.73 -10.21 -18.51
C ASN A 288 -29.74 -9.99 -20.03
N ASP A 289 -28.83 -10.62 -20.78
CA ASP A 289 -28.63 -10.39 -22.22
C ASP A 289 -28.33 -8.91 -22.56
N ALA A 290 -27.96 -8.10 -21.57
CA ALA A 290 -27.60 -6.70 -21.80
C ALA A 290 -26.17 -6.64 -22.32
N SER A 291 -26.04 -6.22 -23.58
CA SER A 291 -24.75 -6.12 -24.26
C SER A 291 -23.88 -4.98 -23.72
N ALA A 292 -22.57 -5.07 -23.95
CA ALA A 292 -21.65 -3.97 -23.67
C ALA A 292 -22.08 -2.66 -24.35
N LEU A 293 -22.61 -2.73 -25.58
CA LEU A 293 -23.14 -1.56 -26.30
C LEU A 293 -24.38 -0.97 -25.62
N LEU A 294 -25.25 -1.80 -25.04
CA LEU A 294 -26.43 -1.34 -24.32
C LEU A 294 -26.03 -0.53 -23.09
N TRP A 295 -25.14 -1.07 -22.25
CA TRP A 295 -24.60 -0.36 -21.08
C TRP A 295 -23.82 0.89 -21.47
N ALA A 296 -23.03 0.84 -22.54
CA ALA A 296 -22.29 2.00 -23.03
C ALA A 296 -23.21 3.12 -23.52
N SER A 297 -24.35 2.76 -24.12
CA SER A 297 -25.33 3.73 -24.61
C SER A 297 -26.00 4.50 -23.48
N GLN A 298 -26.12 3.90 -22.30
CA GLN A 298 -26.62 4.56 -21.11
C GLN A 298 -25.65 5.63 -20.58
N SER A 299 -24.34 5.36 -20.50
CA SER A 299 -23.44 6.21 -19.71
C SER A 299 -22.00 6.40 -20.20
N CYS A 300 -21.51 5.62 -21.17
CA CYS A 300 -20.14 5.77 -21.67
C CYS A 300 -19.99 6.95 -22.63
N PRO A 301 -18.85 7.65 -22.63
CA PRO A 301 -18.50 8.62 -23.67
C PRO A 301 -18.79 8.12 -25.10
N VAL A 302 -19.22 9.03 -25.99
CA VAL A 302 -19.70 8.68 -27.35
C VAL A 302 -18.64 7.96 -28.19
N ASP A 303 -17.37 8.23 -27.96
CA ASP A 303 -16.23 7.58 -28.61
C ASP A 303 -16.12 6.09 -28.22
N VAL A 304 -16.53 5.71 -27.00
CA VAL A 304 -16.62 4.30 -26.58
C VAL A 304 -17.73 3.58 -27.35
N VAL A 305 -18.88 4.22 -27.53
CA VAL A 305 -19.99 3.68 -28.33
C VAL A 305 -19.53 3.47 -29.77
N GLN A 306 -18.84 4.45 -30.35
CA GLN A 306 -18.25 4.34 -31.69
C GLN A 306 -17.24 3.20 -31.78
N ALA A 307 -16.37 3.02 -30.78
CA ALA A 307 -15.40 1.94 -30.74
C ALA A 307 -16.06 0.55 -30.69
N LEU A 308 -17.12 0.38 -29.87
CA LEU A 308 -17.89 -0.87 -29.81
C LEU A 308 -18.56 -1.19 -31.15
N LEU A 309 -19.18 -0.19 -31.80
CA LEU A 309 -19.79 -0.36 -33.13
C LEU A 309 -18.74 -0.71 -34.19
N ALA A 310 -17.60 -0.02 -34.19
CA ALA A 310 -16.49 -0.31 -35.11
C ALA A 310 -15.92 -1.72 -34.90
N ALA A 311 -15.93 -2.21 -33.66
CA ALA A 311 -15.54 -3.59 -33.34
C ALA A 311 -16.60 -4.63 -33.74
N GLY A 312 -17.80 -4.23 -34.18
CA GLY A 312 -18.86 -5.15 -34.63
C GLY A 312 -19.88 -5.52 -33.56
N ALA A 313 -20.08 -4.67 -32.55
CA ALA A 313 -21.17 -4.83 -31.59
C ALA A 313 -22.53 -4.80 -32.30
N ASP A 314 -23.47 -5.63 -31.87
CA ASP A 314 -24.81 -5.65 -32.44
C ASP A 314 -25.60 -4.42 -31.98
N VAL A 315 -25.78 -3.49 -32.92
CA VAL A 315 -26.51 -2.23 -32.72
C VAL A 315 -27.97 -2.43 -32.27
N ASN A 316 -28.55 -3.60 -32.54
CA ASN A 316 -29.94 -3.94 -32.21
C ASN A 316 -30.05 -5.04 -31.14
N ALA A 317 -28.98 -5.35 -30.42
CA ALA A 317 -29.00 -6.33 -29.33
C ALA A 317 -30.11 -6.01 -28.31
N ARG A 318 -30.79 -7.05 -27.81
CA ARG A 318 -31.93 -6.90 -26.88
C ARG A 318 -31.62 -7.58 -25.56
N ALA A 319 -31.74 -6.84 -24.46
CA ALA A 319 -31.72 -7.42 -23.12
C ALA A 319 -33.04 -8.15 -22.80
N LYS A 320 -33.03 -8.93 -21.71
CA LYS A 320 -34.24 -9.45 -21.04
C LYS A 320 -35.10 -8.27 -20.61
N GLY A 321 -36.23 -8.08 -21.26
CA GLY A 321 -37.04 -6.85 -21.16
C GLY A 321 -37.07 -6.03 -22.45
N SER A 322 -36.48 -6.53 -23.54
CA SER A 322 -36.58 -5.94 -24.88
C SER A 322 -35.91 -4.57 -25.05
N ALA A 323 -35.13 -4.12 -24.07
CA ALA A 323 -34.37 -2.88 -24.16
C ALA A 323 -33.27 -3.00 -25.23
N THR A 324 -33.16 -1.97 -26.08
CA THR A 324 -32.09 -1.83 -27.08
C THR A 324 -31.12 -0.70 -26.70
N PRO A 325 -29.89 -0.69 -27.27
CA PRO A 325 -28.98 0.44 -27.11
C PRO A 325 -29.63 1.81 -27.43
N LEU A 326 -30.44 1.87 -28.49
CA LEU A 326 -31.15 3.10 -28.88
C LEU A 326 -32.17 3.54 -27.82
N MET A 327 -32.95 2.60 -27.27
CA MET A 327 -33.88 2.91 -26.18
C MET A 327 -33.15 3.47 -24.95
N MET A 328 -32.02 2.87 -24.57
CA MET A 328 -31.22 3.35 -23.45
C MET A 328 -30.68 4.76 -23.71
N ALA A 329 -30.12 5.02 -24.89
CA ALA A 329 -29.65 6.36 -25.23
C ALA A 329 -30.77 7.42 -25.20
N GLU A 330 -31.99 7.07 -25.65
CA GLU A 330 -33.16 7.95 -25.58
C GLU A 330 -33.66 8.17 -24.14
N ILE A 331 -33.73 7.12 -23.32
CA ILE A 331 -34.16 7.20 -21.90
C ILE A 331 -33.24 8.12 -21.09
N PHE A 332 -31.93 8.10 -21.37
CA PHE A 332 -30.92 8.91 -20.68
C PHE A 332 -30.61 10.24 -21.39
N ASP A 333 -31.41 10.65 -22.37
CA ASP A 333 -31.29 11.90 -23.15
C ASP A 333 -29.90 12.13 -23.79
N ARG A 334 -29.28 11.06 -24.28
CA ARG A 334 -27.94 11.08 -24.86
C ARG A 334 -27.97 11.31 -26.36
N GLN A 335 -28.26 12.55 -26.75
CA GLN A 335 -28.49 12.93 -28.15
C GLN A 335 -27.29 12.68 -29.08
N ASP A 336 -26.07 12.77 -28.57
CA ASP A 336 -24.84 12.41 -29.28
C ASP A 336 -24.80 10.91 -29.64
N VAL A 337 -25.10 10.05 -28.68
CA VAL A 337 -25.18 8.60 -28.86
C VAL A 337 -26.37 8.19 -29.73
N VAL A 338 -27.53 8.83 -29.55
CA VAL A 338 -28.71 8.58 -30.41
C VAL A 338 -28.37 8.81 -31.89
N ARG A 339 -27.64 9.90 -32.21
CA ARG A 339 -27.21 10.17 -33.59
C ARG A 339 -26.28 9.07 -34.12
N VAL A 340 -25.29 8.66 -33.33
CA VAL A 340 -24.34 7.60 -33.70
C VAL A 340 -25.05 6.26 -33.92
N LEU A 341 -25.93 5.86 -33.02
CA LEU A 341 -26.68 4.61 -33.11
C LEU A 341 -27.61 4.60 -34.34
N LYS A 342 -28.35 5.69 -34.59
CA LYS A 342 -29.20 5.80 -35.78
C LYS A 342 -28.39 5.73 -37.07
N ALA A 343 -27.23 6.41 -37.12
CA ALA A 343 -26.32 6.33 -38.25
C ALA A 343 -25.79 4.90 -38.48
N ALA A 344 -25.61 4.13 -37.41
CA ALA A 344 -25.24 2.71 -37.46
C ALA A 344 -26.42 1.76 -37.73
N GLY A 345 -27.63 2.27 -38.00
CA GLY A 345 -28.81 1.46 -38.34
C GLY A 345 -29.60 0.93 -37.14
N ALA A 346 -29.48 1.57 -35.98
CA ALA A 346 -30.24 1.20 -34.78
C ALA A 346 -31.76 1.36 -34.98
N LYS A 347 -32.50 0.41 -34.44
CA LYS A 347 -33.97 0.36 -34.40
C LYS A 347 -34.43 0.18 -32.96
N LYS A 348 -35.70 0.51 -32.72
CA LYS A 348 -36.37 0.22 -31.44
C LYS A 348 -36.82 -1.26 -31.44
#